data_AF-A0AAF0IQS8-F1
#
_entry.id   AF-A0AAF0IQS8-F1
#
_cell.length_a   1.000
_cell.length_b   1.000
_cell.length_c   1.000
_cell.angle_alpha   90.00
_cell.angle_beta   90.00
_cell.angle_gamma   90.00
#
_symmetry.space_group_name_H-M   'P 1'
#
loop_
_entity.id
_entity.type
_entity.pdbx_description
1 polymer ?
#
loop_
_entity_poly.entity_id
_entity_poly.type
_entity_poly.pdbx_seq_one_letter_code
_entity_poly.pdbx_strand_id
1 'polypeptide(L)'
;MSLPRILAQIAFTGSRILGRAFVEAGRQAVRNVRAGQVEEAVSSVGGKAGSPSDTLTRAHRMTLDEAKMILNIRQDVSAATAQKQGGITDALRKELEDNYERLFTINAPPAPKGKTGGGQGSFYMQSKVVRARERIEEEWKLLQQAAKEATENSPPAA
;
A
#
# COMPACT_ATOMS: atom_id res chain seq x y z
N MET A 1 51.41 11.36 13.89
CA MET A 1 50.24 10.47 14.14
C MET A 1 50.60 9.07 13.65
N SER A 2 50.59 8.05 14.52
CA SER A 2 50.96 6.69 14.10
C SER A 2 49.80 5.99 13.38
N LEU A 3 50.10 5.33 12.26
CA LEU A 3 49.14 4.59 11.42
C LEU A 3 48.21 3.65 12.21
N PRO A 4 48.69 2.89 13.23
CA PRO A 4 47.82 2.01 14.02
C PRO A 4 46.74 2.76 14.80
N ARG A 5 47.03 3.98 15.27
CA ARG A 5 46.09 4.80 16.04
C ARG A 5 44.98 5.36 15.14
N ILE A 6 45.30 5.70 13.89
CA ILE A 6 44.33 6.14 12.87
C ILE A 6 43.39 4.99 12.51
N LEU A 7 43.93 3.79 12.25
CA LEU A 7 43.12 2.60 11.93
C LEU A 7 42.16 2.23 13.06
N ALA A 8 42.63 2.25 14.32
CA ALA A 8 41.79 1.99 15.48
C ALA A 8 40.66 3.03 15.61
N GLN A 9 40.95 4.30 15.34
CA GLN A 9 39.96 5.38 15.42
C GLN A 9 38.89 5.27 14.32
N ILE A 10 39.29 4.89 13.10
CA ILE A 10 38.37 4.64 11.98
C ILE A 10 37.48 3.43 12.31
N ALA A 11 38.06 2.32 12.76
CA ALA A 11 37.30 1.12 13.11
C ALA A 11 36.29 1.38 14.23
N PHE A 12 36.69 2.13 15.26
CA PHE A 12 35.83 2.47 16.39
C PHE A 12 34.69 3.42 16.00
N THR A 13 34.99 4.43 15.18
CA THR A 13 33.99 5.39 14.71
C THR A 13 33.03 4.74 13.72
N GLY A 14 33.55 3.94 12.79
CA GLY A 14 32.76 3.17 11.82
C GLY A 14 31.81 2.18 12.50
N SER A 15 32.29 1.44 13.51
CA SER A 15 31.46 0.49 14.28
C SER A 15 30.30 1.18 15.00
N ARG A 16 30.50 2.39 15.53
CA ARG A 16 29.44 3.16 16.20
C ARG A 16 28.36 3.64 15.24
N ILE A 17 28.75 4.13 14.06
CA ILE A 17 27.82 4.59 13.03
C ILE A 17 27.00 3.40 12.53
N LEU A 18 27.66 2.29 12.21
CA LEU A 18 27.01 1.08 11.72
C LEU A 18 26.04 0.50 12.76
N GLY A 19 26.45 0.40 14.03
CA GLY A 19 25.60 -0.10 15.10
C GLY A 19 24.35 0.75 15.33
N ARG A 20 24.45 2.08 15.30
CA ARG A 20 23.29 2.98 15.42
C ARG A 20 22.33 2.83 14.23
N ALA A 21 22.86 2.74 13.01
CA ALA A 21 22.06 2.55 11.81
C ALA A 21 21.24 1.24 11.86
N PHE A 22 21.84 0.13 12.28
CA PHE A 22 21.13 -1.14 12.44
C PHE A 22 20.00 -1.07 13.48
N VAL A 23 20.23 -0.38 14.61
CA VAL A 23 19.19 -0.21 15.64
C VAL A 23 18.04 0.67 15.12
N GLU A 24 18.33 1.74 14.41
CA GLU A 24 17.31 2.61 13.82
C GLU A 24 16.50 1.90 12.74
N ALA A 25 17.17 1.17 11.84
CA ALA A 25 16.52 0.33 10.83
C ALA A 25 15.65 -0.75 11.49
N GLY A 26 16.14 -1.41 12.55
CA GLY A 26 15.37 -2.37 13.33
C GLY A 26 14.13 -1.75 13.97
N ARG A 27 14.23 -0.55 14.55
CA ARG A 27 13.09 0.19 15.12
C ARG A 27 12.09 0.60 14.05
N GLN A 28 12.55 0.99 12.86
CA GLN A 28 11.68 1.27 11.71
C GLN A 28 10.94 0.01 11.24
N ALA A 29 11.65 -1.12 11.10
CA ALA A 29 11.03 -2.40 10.75
C ALA A 29 9.95 -2.80 11.76
N VAL A 30 10.22 -2.69 13.07
CA VAL A 30 9.24 -2.97 14.11
C VAL A 30 8.03 -2.03 14.04
N ARG A 31 8.22 -0.74 13.73
CA ARG A 31 7.10 0.20 13.54
C ARG A 31 6.24 -0.19 12.34
N ASN A 32 6.85 -0.55 11.22
CA ASN A 32 6.12 -0.96 10.01
C ASN A 32 5.36 -2.27 10.23
N VAL A 33 5.99 -3.26 10.88
CA VAL A 33 5.32 -4.52 11.23
C VAL A 33 4.20 -4.29 12.22
N ARG A 34 4.37 -3.44 13.24
CA ARG A 34 3.29 -3.10 14.17
C ARG A 34 2.15 -2.37 13.49
N ALA A 35 2.43 -1.45 12.57
CA ALA A 35 1.39 -0.80 11.78
C ALA A 35 0.57 -1.82 10.97
N GLY A 36 1.24 -2.78 10.31
CA GLY A 36 0.57 -3.85 9.57
C GLY A 36 -0.17 -4.88 10.44
N GLN A 37 0.41 -5.30 11.57
CA GLN A 37 -0.20 -6.26 12.50
C GLN A 37 -1.38 -5.66 13.27
N VAL A 38 -1.35 -4.37 13.57
CA VAL A 38 -2.50 -3.68 14.18
C VAL A 38 -3.64 -3.57 13.16
N GLU A 39 -3.36 -3.33 11.87
CA GLU A 39 -4.41 -3.42 10.84
C GLU A 39 -5.05 -4.83 10.76
N GLU A 40 -4.24 -5.88 10.83
CA GLU A 40 -4.72 -7.28 10.73
C GLU A 40 -5.44 -7.77 12.01
N ALA A 41 -4.94 -7.40 13.19
CA ALA A 41 -5.54 -7.76 14.48
C ALA A 41 -6.81 -6.95 14.78
N VAL A 42 -6.86 -5.68 14.39
CA VAL A 42 -8.07 -4.84 14.57
C VAL A 42 -9.18 -5.27 13.59
N SER A 43 -8.81 -5.89 12.46
CA SER A 43 -9.77 -6.50 11.52
C SER A 43 -10.45 -7.77 12.07
N SER A 44 -9.93 -8.40 13.13
CA SER A 44 -10.41 -9.69 13.66
C SER A 44 -11.09 -9.63 15.03
N VAL A 45 -10.97 -8.51 15.78
CA VAL A 45 -11.59 -8.36 17.10
C VAL A 45 -12.57 -7.19 17.09
N GLY A 46 -13.86 -7.52 16.97
CA GLY A 46 -14.96 -6.57 16.86
C GLY A 46 -15.09 -5.58 18.03
N GLY A 47 -15.68 -4.42 17.76
CA GLY A 47 -16.17 -3.54 18.84
C GLY A 47 -16.21 -2.02 18.60
N LYS A 48 -15.94 -1.51 17.40
CA LYS A 48 -16.28 -0.12 17.04
C LYS A 48 -16.84 -0.10 15.62
N ALA A 49 -17.82 0.75 15.35
CA ALA A 49 -18.25 1.03 13.99
C ALA A 49 -17.00 1.45 13.20
N GLY A 50 -16.45 0.50 12.44
CA GLY A 50 -15.21 0.67 11.72
C GLY A 50 -15.38 1.75 10.67
N SER A 51 -14.32 2.54 10.45
CA SER A 51 -14.24 3.44 9.28
C SER A 51 -14.72 2.70 8.02
N PRO A 52 -15.37 3.36 7.05
CA PRO A 52 -15.72 2.76 5.76
C PRO A 52 -14.55 2.00 5.11
N SER A 53 -13.31 2.43 5.33
CA SER A 53 -12.11 1.72 4.84
C SER A 53 -11.87 0.36 5.52
N ASP A 54 -12.24 0.21 6.80
CA ASP A 54 -12.11 -1.03 7.58
C ASP A 54 -13.13 -2.10 7.14
N THR A 55 -14.33 -1.68 6.71
CA THR A 55 -15.30 -2.62 6.11
C THR A 55 -14.78 -3.17 4.78
N LEU A 56 -14.15 -2.32 3.96
CA LEU A 56 -13.51 -2.75 2.70
C LEU A 56 -12.35 -3.70 2.95
N THR A 57 -11.51 -3.45 3.95
CA THR A 57 -10.40 -4.35 4.31
C THR A 57 -10.92 -5.75 4.67
N ARG A 58 -12.02 -5.85 5.42
CA ARG A 58 -12.67 -7.14 5.71
C ARG A 58 -13.28 -7.79 4.48
N ALA A 59 -13.89 -7.02 3.59
CA ALA A 59 -14.51 -7.52 2.36
C ALA A 59 -13.46 -8.10 1.40
N HIS A 60 -12.37 -7.37 1.16
CA HIS A 60 -11.30 -7.77 0.24
C HIS A 60 -10.30 -8.75 0.84
N ARG A 61 -10.27 -8.86 2.17
CA ARG A 61 -9.20 -9.55 2.93
C ARG A 61 -7.82 -9.02 2.52
N MET A 62 -7.74 -7.70 2.34
CA MET A 62 -6.58 -6.97 1.85
C MET A 62 -6.65 -5.54 2.35
N THR A 63 -5.56 -5.06 2.96
CA THR A 63 -5.46 -3.67 3.42
C THR A 63 -5.18 -2.73 2.25
N LEU A 64 -5.43 -1.43 2.43
CA LEU A 64 -5.11 -0.45 1.38
C LEU A 64 -3.60 -0.39 1.12
N ASP A 65 -2.79 -0.54 2.17
CA ASP A 65 -1.34 -0.57 2.05
C ASP A 65 -0.84 -1.84 1.32
N GLU A 66 -1.45 -3.00 1.56
CA GLU A 66 -1.16 -4.22 0.78
C GLU A 66 -1.46 -4.00 -0.71
N ALA A 67 -2.61 -3.40 -1.03
CA ALA A 67 -3.01 -3.13 -2.41
C ALA A 67 -2.03 -2.18 -3.11
N LYS A 68 -1.58 -1.12 -2.43
CA LYS A 68 -0.54 -0.19 -2.94
C LYS A 68 0.77 -0.90 -3.23
N MET A 69 1.20 -1.78 -2.33
CA MET A 69 2.43 -2.54 -2.49
C MET A 69 2.34 -3.53 -3.67
N ILE A 70 1.22 -4.25 -3.80
CA ILE A 70 0.99 -5.19 -4.91
C ILE A 70 1.06 -4.46 -6.25
N LEU A 71 0.42 -3.29 -6.36
CA LEU A 71 0.36 -2.51 -7.60
C LEU A 71 1.53 -1.54 -7.78
N ASN A 72 2.49 -1.54 -6.85
CA ASN A 72 3.66 -0.66 -6.87
C ASN A 72 3.29 0.82 -7.05
N ILE A 73 2.24 1.27 -6.35
CA ILE A 73 1.79 2.66 -6.39
C ILE A 73 2.57 3.43 -5.34
N ARG A 74 3.34 4.42 -5.80
CA ARG A 74 4.19 5.22 -4.91
C ARG A 74 3.45 6.39 -4.30
N GLN A 75 2.45 6.88 -5.00
CA GLN A 75 1.62 7.98 -4.56
C GLN A 75 0.66 7.51 -3.47
N ASP A 76 0.33 8.42 -2.58
CA ASP A 76 -0.61 8.09 -1.53
C ASP A 76 -2.06 8.16 -2.05
N VAL A 77 -2.72 7.00 -2.08
CA VAL A 77 -4.14 6.82 -2.43
C VAL A 77 -5.06 7.05 -1.23
N SER A 78 -4.54 7.46 -0.07
CA SER A 78 -5.35 7.69 1.12
C SER A 78 -6.30 8.89 0.97
N ALA A 79 -7.39 8.84 1.74
CA ALA A 79 -8.36 9.92 1.90
C ALA A 79 -7.71 11.28 2.18
N ALA A 80 -6.68 11.29 3.03
CA ALA A 80 -6.01 12.51 3.46
C ALA A 80 -5.25 13.20 2.32
N THR A 81 -4.69 12.42 1.38
CA THR A 81 -3.97 12.96 0.23
C THR A 81 -4.94 13.40 -0.87
N ALA A 82 -5.99 12.62 -1.13
CA ALA A 82 -7.04 13.01 -2.07
C ALA A 82 -7.70 14.34 -1.65
N GLN A 83 -7.97 14.53 -0.36
CA GLN A 83 -8.56 15.78 0.14
C GLN A 83 -7.64 17.00 -0.06
N LYS A 84 -6.33 16.84 0.12
CA LYS A 84 -5.34 17.92 -0.11
C LYS A 84 -5.20 18.28 -1.59
N GLN A 85 -5.36 17.31 -2.48
CA GLN A 85 -5.19 17.47 -3.92
C GLN A 85 -6.49 17.83 -4.65
N GLY A 86 -7.61 17.97 -3.92
CA GLY A 86 -8.93 18.26 -4.51
C GLY A 86 -9.57 17.06 -5.22
N GLY A 87 -9.08 15.84 -4.96
CA GLY A 87 -9.58 14.60 -5.54
C GLY A 87 -8.47 13.62 -5.91
N ILE A 88 -8.86 12.56 -6.61
CA ILE A 88 -7.92 11.62 -7.23
C ILE A 88 -7.39 12.25 -8.53
N THR A 89 -6.07 12.43 -8.61
CA THR A 89 -5.43 13.03 -9.78
C THR A 89 -5.46 12.09 -10.99
N ASP A 90 -5.53 12.65 -12.19
CA ASP A 90 -5.51 11.84 -13.42
C ASP A 90 -4.18 11.09 -13.60
N ALA A 91 -3.07 11.67 -13.11
CA ALA A 91 -1.77 11.02 -13.08
C ALA A 91 -1.78 9.74 -12.24
N LEU A 92 -2.46 9.75 -11.09
CA LEU A 92 -2.59 8.59 -10.21
C LEU A 92 -3.50 7.51 -10.83
N ARG A 93 -4.58 7.92 -11.49
CA ARG A 93 -5.45 6.98 -12.23
C ARG A 93 -4.66 6.26 -13.33
N LYS A 94 -3.86 7.01 -14.10
CA LYS A 94 -3.00 6.44 -15.13
C LYS A 94 -1.93 5.51 -14.56
N GLU A 95 -1.26 5.90 -13.47
CA GLU A 95 -0.27 5.04 -12.81
C GLU A 95 -0.88 3.71 -12.34
N LEU A 96 -2.10 3.74 -11.79
CA LEU A 96 -2.85 2.54 -11.40
C LEU A 96 -3.12 1.62 -12.61
N GLU A 97 -3.65 2.19 -13.70
CA GLU A 97 -3.99 1.47 -14.93
C GLU A 97 -2.75 0.83 -15.57
N ASP A 98 -1.69 1.61 -15.79
CA ASP A 98 -0.44 1.16 -16.41
C ASP A 98 0.22 0.03 -15.59
N ASN A 99 0.27 0.18 -14.25
CA ASN A 99 0.83 -0.84 -13.37
C ASN A 99 -0.03 -2.09 -13.34
N TYR A 100 -1.36 -1.95 -13.28
CA TYR A 100 -2.28 -3.07 -13.31
C TYR A 100 -2.13 -3.88 -14.59
N GLU A 101 -2.16 -3.25 -15.75
CA GLU A 101 -2.07 -3.94 -17.05
C GLU A 101 -0.74 -4.69 -17.19
N ARG A 102 0.36 -4.03 -16.82
CA ARG A 102 1.70 -4.63 -16.83
C ARG A 102 1.76 -5.85 -15.90
N LEU A 103 1.32 -5.71 -14.64
CA LEU A 103 1.39 -6.79 -13.65
C LEU A 103 0.43 -7.93 -13.98
N PHE A 104 -0.75 -7.63 -14.50
CA PHE A 104 -1.74 -8.62 -14.91
C PHE A 104 -1.22 -9.46 -16.09
N THR A 105 -0.58 -8.82 -17.06
CA THR A 105 -0.01 -9.50 -18.24
C THR A 105 1.18 -10.38 -17.86
N ILE A 106 2.13 -9.86 -17.06
CA ILE A 106 3.32 -10.62 -16.64
C ILE A 106 2.92 -11.84 -15.80
N ASN A 107 1.90 -11.71 -14.95
CA ASN A 107 1.45 -12.78 -14.06
C ASN A 107 0.34 -13.66 -14.66
N ALA A 108 0.08 -13.57 -15.97
CA ALA A 108 -0.94 -14.39 -16.62
C ALA A 108 -0.67 -15.90 -16.35
N PRO A 109 -1.67 -16.66 -15.91
CA PRO A 109 -1.50 -18.09 -15.62
C PRO A 109 -1.25 -18.89 -16.91
N PRO A 110 -0.71 -20.11 -16.78
CA PRO A 110 -0.66 -21.05 -17.89
C PRO A 110 -2.07 -21.36 -18.37
N ALA A 111 -2.21 -21.61 -19.67
CA ALA A 111 -3.49 -22.01 -20.21
C ALA A 111 -3.99 -23.32 -19.55
N PRO A 112 -5.31 -23.49 -19.39
CA PRO A 112 -5.88 -24.74 -18.92
C PRO A 112 -5.40 -25.94 -19.75
N LYS A 113 -5.33 -27.12 -19.14
CA LYS A 113 -4.91 -28.36 -19.80
C LYS A 113 -5.65 -28.52 -21.14
N GLY A 114 -4.88 -28.66 -22.23
CA GLY A 114 -5.41 -28.83 -23.58
C GLY A 114 -5.60 -27.54 -24.39
N LYS A 115 -5.25 -26.36 -23.84
CA LYS A 115 -5.24 -25.09 -24.59
C LYS A 115 -3.81 -24.58 -24.78
N THR A 116 -3.55 -23.98 -25.94
CA THR A 116 -2.27 -23.33 -26.27
C THR A 116 -2.32 -21.85 -25.92
N GLY A 117 -1.25 -21.32 -25.32
CA GLY A 117 -1.15 -19.92 -24.88
C GLY A 117 -0.99 -19.79 -23.36
N GLY A 118 -1.16 -18.58 -22.84
CA GLY A 118 -1.00 -18.25 -21.42
C GLY A 118 0.42 -17.79 -21.05
N GLY A 119 0.60 -17.40 -19.80
CA GLY A 119 1.88 -16.95 -19.26
C GLY A 119 2.54 -17.99 -18.36
N GLN A 120 3.65 -17.62 -17.73
CA GLN A 120 4.36 -18.42 -16.72
C GLN A 120 3.93 -18.07 -15.29
N GLY A 121 2.94 -17.18 -15.14
CA GLY A 121 2.46 -16.73 -13.84
C GLY A 121 1.56 -17.75 -13.16
N SER A 122 0.97 -17.35 -12.03
CA SER A 122 0.00 -18.17 -11.31
C SER A 122 -1.34 -17.48 -11.24
N PHE A 123 -2.41 -18.27 -11.24
CA PHE A 123 -3.77 -17.75 -11.09
C PHE A 123 -3.93 -17.00 -9.77
N TYR A 124 -3.24 -17.43 -8.72
CA TYR A 124 -3.22 -16.76 -7.43
C TYR A 124 -2.60 -15.35 -7.52
N MET A 125 -1.45 -15.22 -8.17
CA MET A 125 -0.79 -13.92 -8.34
C MET A 125 -1.65 -12.97 -9.17
N GLN A 126 -2.22 -13.45 -10.28
CA GLN A 126 -3.13 -12.65 -11.09
C GLN A 126 -4.37 -12.23 -10.28
N SER A 127 -4.96 -13.14 -9.50
CA SER A 127 -6.10 -12.84 -8.62
C SER A 127 -5.77 -11.80 -7.56
N LYS A 128 -4.56 -11.81 -7.01
CA LYS A 128 -4.09 -10.79 -6.05
C LYS A 128 -3.94 -9.41 -6.70
N VAL A 129 -3.45 -9.34 -7.94
CA VAL A 129 -3.37 -8.09 -8.71
C VAL A 129 -4.77 -7.52 -8.98
N VAL A 130 -5.73 -8.37 -9.35
CA VAL A 130 -7.13 -7.95 -9.56
C VAL A 130 -7.76 -7.41 -8.28
N ARG A 131 -7.66 -8.16 -7.17
CA ARG A 131 -8.22 -7.72 -5.87
C ARG A 131 -7.58 -6.42 -5.37
N ALA A 132 -6.28 -6.25 -5.57
CA ALA A 132 -5.60 -5.01 -5.19
C ALA A 132 -6.17 -3.80 -5.94
N ARG A 133 -6.49 -3.96 -7.23
CA ARG A 133 -7.12 -2.90 -8.01
C ARG A 133 -8.53 -2.60 -7.50
N GLU A 134 -9.35 -3.63 -7.31
CA GLU A 134 -10.72 -3.48 -6.80
C GLU A 134 -10.75 -2.76 -5.44
N ARG A 135 -9.84 -3.13 -4.52
CA ARG A 135 -9.72 -2.50 -3.20
C ARG A 135 -9.42 -1.01 -3.27
N ILE A 136 -8.57 -0.57 -4.21
CA ILE A 136 -8.22 0.84 -4.40
C ILE A 136 -9.37 1.61 -5.07
N GLU A 137 -10.00 1.02 -6.08
CA GLU A 137 -11.15 1.64 -6.76
C GLU A 137 -12.34 1.84 -5.80
N GLU A 138 -12.58 0.91 -4.91
CA GLU A 138 -13.62 1.04 -3.88
C GLU A 138 -13.28 2.13 -2.85
N GLU A 139 -12.02 2.28 -2.46
CA GLU A 139 -11.59 3.40 -1.61
C GLU A 139 -11.91 4.74 -2.30
N TRP A 140 -11.61 4.85 -3.60
CA TRP A 140 -11.91 6.07 -4.37
C TRP A 140 -13.40 6.33 -4.52
N LYS A 141 -14.24 5.28 -4.60
CA LYS A 141 -15.70 5.42 -4.61
C LYS A 141 -16.21 5.97 -3.27
N LEU A 142 -15.70 5.48 -2.14
CA LEU A 142 -16.05 6.00 -0.82
C LEU A 142 -15.68 7.48 -0.69
N LEU A 143 -14.51 7.89 -1.18
CA LEU A 143 -14.09 9.29 -1.16
C LEU A 143 -15.00 10.19 -2.00
N GLN A 144 -15.42 9.72 -3.18
CA GLN A 144 -16.36 10.45 -4.02
C GLN A 144 -17.74 10.57 -3.40
N GLN A 145 -18.22 9.52 -2.72
CA GLN A 145 -19.49 9.55 -1.99
C GLN A 145 -19.44 10.54 -0.83
N ALA A 146 -18.39 10.48 -0.01
CA ALA A 146 -18.19 11.43 1.09
C ALA A 146 -18.09 12.88 0.61
N ALA A 147 -17.42 13.13 -0.53
CA ALA A 147 -17.36 14.46 -1.13
C ALA A 147 -18.74 14.97 -1.59
N LYS A 148 -19.56 14.10 -2.22
CA LYS A 148 -20.92 14.43 -2.66
C LYS A 148 -21.85 14.73 -1.48
N GLU A 149 -21.80 13.89 -0.44
CA GLU A 149 -22.59 14.10 0.79
C GLU A 149 -22.22 15.41 1.51
N ALA A 150 -20.94 15.83 1.46
CA ALA A 150 -20.52 17.11 2.02
C ALA A 150 -21.04 18.31 1.22
N THR A 151 -21.13 18.20 -0.12
CA THR A 151 -21.70 19.24 -0.97
C THR A 151 -23.23 19.35 -0.84
N GLU A 152 -23.92 18.25 -0.59
CA GLU A 152 -25.39 18.20 -0.51
C GLU A 152 -25.92 18.64 0.87
N ASN A 153 -25.16 18.39 1.96
CA ASN A 153 -25.53 18.77 3.32
C ASN A 153 -25.06 20.18 3.74
N SER A 154 -24.49 20.97 2.82
CA SER A 154 -24.10 22.36 3.12
C SER A 154 -25.37 23.25 3.13
N PRO A 155 -25.71 23.93 4.25
CA PRO A 155 -26.88 24.80 4.28
C PRO A 155 -26.75 25.92 3.25
N PRO A 156 -27.85 26.34 2.59
CA PRO A 156 -27.80 27.45 1.66
C PRO A 156 -27.24 28.68 2.38
N ALA A 157 -26.21 29.30 1.78
CA ALA A 157 -25.66 30.55 2.29
C ALA A 157 -26.80 31.58 2.37
N ALA A 158 -27.15 31.96 3.60
CA ALA A 158 -28.12 33.01 3.90
C ALA A 158 -27.53 34.39 3.63
#